data_AF-A0A7J9WNV5-F1
#
_entry.id   AF-A0A7J9WNV5-F1
#
_cell.length_a   1.000
_cell.length_b   1.000
_cell.length_c   1.000
_cell.angle_alpha   90.00
_cell.angle_beta   90.00
_cell.angle_gamma   90.00
#
_symmetry.space_group_name_H-M   'P 1'
#
loop_
_entity.id
_entity.type
_entity.pdbx_description
1 polymer ?
#
loop_
_entity_poly.entity_id
_entity_poly.type
_entity_poly.pdbx_seq_one_letter_code
_entity_poly.pdbx_strand_id
1 'polypeptide(L)'
;MQPLTHQVWEQHFVELRPAILERFPAVDRESLQVVGDDYDGLVALVQRATGMDAGRTIEQIRALHVEELGLGIGNGYGGAEGEASLAKLSLGSGFNASERDRIVERFGKLNRHLKRFPADSTFLELSVKDRDAESQQVTLEAEVPGFPRFVATSKEPDLQAALADVRDDVARQINDAVGKRTRGR
;
A
#
# COMPACT_ATOMS: atom_id res chain seq x y z
N MET A 1 -5.51 16.30 14.70
CA MET A 1 -4.30 16.44 15.54
C MET A 1 -4.15 15.21 16.43
N GLN A 2 -3.63 14.12 15.87
CA GLN A 2 -3.31 12.91 16.64
C GLN A 2 -1.85 12.98 17.09
N PRO A 3 -1.55 12.85 18.39
CA PRO A 3 -0.17 12.84 18.87
C PRO A 3 0.55 11.57 18.43
N LEU A 4 1.87 11.66 18.28
CA LEU A 4 2.73 10.50 18.04
C LEU A 4 2.76 9.64 19.31
N THR A 5 2.02 8.53 19.29
CA THR A 5 1.95 7.54 20.38
C THR A 5 2.88 6.36 20.08
N HIS A 6 3.12 5.50 21.08
CA HIS A 6 3.91 4.26 20.90
C HIS A 6 3.44 3.46 19.68
N GLN A 7 2.12 3.19 19.61
CA GLN A 7 1.53 2.42 18.54
C GLN A 7 1.74 3.04 17.15
N VAL A 8 1.74 4.37 17.06
CA VAL A 8 1.96 5.08 15.78
C VAL A 8 3.43 4.99 15.36
N TRP A 9 4.35 5.06 16.32
CA TRP A 9 5.78 4.89 16.06
C TRP A 9 6.12 3.47 15.60
N GLU A 10 5.59 2.47 16.31
CA GLU A 10 5.80 1.06 15.95
C GLU A 10 5.30 0.76 14.54
N GLN A 11 4.13 1.32 14.17
CA GLN A 11 3.51 1.10 12.86
C GLN A 11 4.15 1.91 11.72
N HIS A 12 4.68 3.12 12.00
CA HIS A 12 5.14 4.06 10.98
C HIS A 12 6.60 4.49 11.14
N PHE A 13 7.44 3.67 11.79
CA PHE A 13 8.85 3.96 12.07
C PHE A 13 9.60 4.49 10.83
N VAL A 14 9.51 3.78 9.70
CA VAL A 14 10.25 4.13 8.47
C VAL A 14 9.87 5.51 7.94
N GLU A 15 8.59 5.87 8.04
CA GLU A 15 8.01 7.11 7.54
C GLU A 15 8.30 8.29 8.49
N LEU A 16 8.40 8.01 9.78
CA LEU A 16 8.63 9.02 10.83
C LEU A 16 10.12 9.28 11.12
N ARG A 17 11.04 8.40 10.68
CA ARG A 17 12.50 8.61 10.77
C ARG A 17 12.99 9.98 10.30
N PRO A 18 12.67 10.45 9.07
CA PRO A 18 13.16 11.75 8.61
C PRO A 18 12.67 12.89 9.50
N ALA A 19 11.41 12.85 9.92
CA ALA A 19 10.82 13.85 10.80
C ALA A 19 11.50 13.94 12.17
N ILE A 20 11.87 12.79 12.74
CA ILE A 20 12.60 12.74 14.01
C ILE A 20 14.00 13.34 13.85
N LEU A 21 14.71 13.03 12.76
CA LEU A 21 16.03 13.58 12.51
C LEU A 21 16.01 15.10 12.24
N GLU A 22 14.96 15.59 11.58
CA GLU A 22 14.75 17.03 11.39
C GLU A 22 14.45 17.75 12.70
N ARG A 23 13.66 17.12 13.58
CA ARG A 23 13.27 17.73 14.86
C ARG A 23 14.32 17.63 15.94
N PHE A 24 15.10 16.55 15.91
CA PHE A 24 16.17 16.26 16.85
C PHE A 24 17.47 16.06 16.06
N PRO A 25 18.09 17.13 15.54
CA PRO A 25 19.34 17.03 14.77
C PRO A 25 20.53 16.52 15.61
N ALA A 26 20.38 16.45 16.93
CA ALA A 26 21.35 15.82 17.83
C ALA A 26 21.33 14.28 17.77
N VAL A 27 20.25 13.68 17.27
CA VAL A 27 20.13 12.24 17.09
C VAL A 27 20.74 11.85 15.75
N ASP A 28 21.66 10.90 15.79
CA ASP A 28 22.28 10.36 14.58
C ASP A 28 21.39 9.29 13.90
N ARG A 29 21.46 9.24 12.57
CA ARG A 29 20.66 8.33 11.73
C ARG A 29 20.96 6.86 11.97
N GLU A 30 22.23 6.50 12.20
CA GLU A 30 22.65 5.12 12.46
C GLU A 30 22.14 4.68 13.83
N SER A 31 22.23 5.56 14.83
CA SER A 31 21.71 5.29 16.18
C SER A 31 20.20 5.09 16.18
N LEU A 32 19.46 5.89 15.39
CA LEU A 32 18.01 5.73 15.22
C LEU A 32 17.64 4.43 14.50
N GLN A 33 18.49 3.95 13.59
CA GLN A 33 18.28 2.67 12.90
C GLN A 33 18.51 1.47 13.81
N VAL A 34 19.44 1.56 14.77
CA VAL A 34 19.69 0.52 15.77
C VAL A 34 18.52 0.37 16.73
N VAL A 35 17.87 1.48 17.08
CA VAL A 35 16.64 1.49 17.90
C VAL A 35 15.46 0.83 17.17
N GLY A 36 15.30 1.10 15.87
CA GLY A 36 14.20 0.53 15.10
C GLY A 36 12.84 1.07 15.53
N ASP A 37 11.83 0.20 15.50
CA ASP A 37 10.44 0.48 15.88
C ASP A 37 10.21 0.61 17.39
N ASP A 38 11.25 0.44 18.22
CA ASP A 38 11.15 0.54 19.67
C ASP A 38 11.00 2.01 20.12
N TYR A 39 9.80 2.37 20.60
CA TYR A 39 9.53 3.74 21.06
C TYR A 39 10.30 4.08 22.35
N ASP A 40 10.45 3.14 23.28
CA ASP A 40 11.17 3.39 24.53
C ASP A 40 12.66 3.67 24.27
N GLY A 41 13.25 2.92 23.34
CA GLY A 41 14.60 3.14 22.81
C GLY A 41 14.73 4.46 22.07
N LEU A 42 13.70 4.93 21.35
CA LEU A 42 13.70 6.27 20.75
C LEU A 42 13.77 7.34 21.84
N VAL A 43 12.94 7.22 22.88
CA VAL A 43 12.93 8.16 24.01
C VAL A 43 14.30 8.19 24.66
N ALA A 44 14.87 7.02 24.98
CA ALA A 44 16.20 6.90 25.58
C ALA A 44 17.30 7.50 24.69
N LEU A 45 17.22 7.30 23.38
CA LEU A 45 18.15 7.85 22.40
C LEU A 45 18.07 9.38 22.34
N VAL A 46 16.86 9.94 22.27
CA VAL A 46 16.66 11.39 22.24
C VAL A 46 17.11 12.03 23.56
N GLN A 47 16.79 11.42 24.70
CA GLN A 47 17.27 11.87 26.01
C GLN A 47 18.79 11.91 26.07
N ARG A 48 19.45 10.85 25.60
CA ARG A 48 20.91 10.76 25.57
C ARG A 48 21.53 11.81 24.64
N ALA A 49 20.93 12.05 23.49
CA ALA A 49 21.45 12.99 22.49
C ALA A 49 21.23 14.46 22.89
N THR A 50 20.13 14.76 23.56
CA THR A 50 19.70 16.15 23.87
C THR A 50 19.92 16.54 25.33
N GLY A 51 20.16 15.58 26.23
CA GLY A 51 20.26 15.80 27.67
C GLY A 51 18.92 16.15 28.34
N MET A 52 17.79 15.98 27.65
CA MET A 52 16.45 16.27 28.19
C MET A 52 15.95 15.19 29.15
N ASP A 53 15.08 15.56 30.09
CA ASP A 53 14.37 14.62 30.94
C ASP A 53 13.29 13.85 30.16
N ALA A 54 12.84 12.73 30.73
CA ALA A 54 11.90 11.80 30.06
C ALA A 54 10.55 12.46 29.74
N GLY A 55 10.02 13.25 30.68
CA GLY A 55 8.72 13.91 30.52
C GLY A 55 8.77 14.90 29.37
N ARG A 56 9.79 15.76 29.37
CA ARG A 56 10.00 16.76 28.32
C ARG A 56 10.28 16.11 26.96
N THR A 57 11.03 15.01 26.94
CA THR A 57 11.30 14.26 25.70
C THR A 57 10.02 13.69 25.11
N ILE A 58 9.19 13.05 25.93
CA ILE A 58 7.90 12.49 25.50
C ILE A 58 6.97 13.60 25.02
N GLU A 59 6.93 14.75 25.70
CA GLU A 59 6.15 15.90 25.25
C GLU A 59 6.64 16.44 23.91
N GLN A 60 7.95 16.53 23.68
CA GLN A 60 8.52 16.98 22.41
C GLN A 60 8.28 15.98 21.27
N ILE A 61 8.32 14.67 21.55
CA ILE A 61 8.00 13.61 20.58
C ILE A 61 6.50 13.63 20.27
N ARG A 62 5.62 13.77 21.27
CA ARG A 62 4.17 13.88 21.06
C ARG A 62 3.77 15.16 20.34
N ALA A 63 4.56 16.22 20.50
CA ALA A 63 4.40 17.50 19.79
C ALA A 63 4.84 17.42 18.32
N LEU A 64 5.42 16.30 17.86
CA LEU A 64 5.50 16.01 16.43
C LEU A 64 4.10 15.65 15.93
N HIS A 65 3.41 16.65 15.40
CA HIS A 65 2.14 16.46 14.75
C HIS A 65 2.41 15.79 13.39
N VAL A 66 1.87 14.58 13.22
CA VAL A 66 1.93 13.83 11.95
C VAL A 66 1.40 14.66 10.76
N GLU A 67 0.52 15.64 11.03
CA GLU A 67 -0.06 16.54 10.02
C GLU A 67 0.90 17.63 9.48
N GLU A 68 1.95 18.04 10.21
CA GLU A 68 2.89 19.09 9.73
C GLU A 68 3.99 18.57 8.79
N LEU A 69 4.17 17.25 8.69
CA LEU A 69 5.22 16.61 7.89
C LEU A 69 4.82 16.37 6.43
N GLY A 70 3.65 16.87 6.00
CA GLY A 70 3.10 16.53 4.69
C GLY A 70 2.70 15.05 4.55
N LEU A 71 2.74 14.27 5.64
CA LEU A 71 2.07 12.99 5.76
C LEU A 71 0.58 13.27 5.89
N GLY A 72 -0.05 13.56 4.75
CA GLY A 72 -1.48 13.74 4.67
C GLY A 72 -2.19 12.54 5.27
N ILE A 73 -2.71 12.69 6.48
CA ILE A 73 -3.89 11.95 6.93
C ILE A 73 -5.06 12.51 6.10
N GLY A 74 -5.05 12.11 4.83
CA GLY A 74 -5.75 12.76 3.74
C GLY A 74 -5.37 12.04 2.44
N ASN A 75 -5.83 10.79 2.34
CA ASN A 75 -5.75 9.93 1.16
C ASN A 75 -4.34 9.41 0.79
N GLY A 76 -3.83 8.50 1.64
CA GLY A 76 -3.25 7.23 1.21
C GLY A 76 -2.08 7.25 0.23
N TYR A 77 -0.90 7.68 0.68
CA TYR A 77 0.39 7.21 0.15
C TYR A 77 1.36 7.03 1.32
N GLY A 78 1.37 5.82 1.89
CA GLY A 78 2.32 5.38 2.92
C GLY A 78 2.42 3.86 2.86
N GLY A 79 3.58 3.35 2.47
CA GLY A 79 3.79 1.94 2.15
C GLY A 79 4.66 1.26 3.20
N ALA A 80 4.02 0.53 4.11
CA ALA A 80 4.41 -0.80 4.58
C ALA A 80 3.23 -1.34 5.39
N GLU A 81 2.71 -2.52 5.01
CA GLU A 81 1.48 -3.16 5.55
C GLU A 81 0.15 -2.56 5.07
N GLY A 82 0.10 -2.20 3.79
CA GLY A 82 -1.11 -1.72 3.13
C GLY A 82 -2.09 -2.84 2.77
N GLU A 83 -3.39 -2.56 2.87
CA GLU A 83 -4.41 -3.34 2.16
C GLU A 83 -4.05 -3.43 0.67
N ALA A 84 -4.23 -4.60 0.06
CA ALA A 84 -3.95 -4.78 -1.36
C ALA A 84 -4.81 -3.81 -2.17
N SER A 85 -4.14 -3.06 -3.03
CA SER A 85 -4.75 -1.98 -3.78
C SER A 85 -4.24 -1.97 -5.20
N LEU A 86 -5.04 -1.38 -6.09
CA LEU A 86 -4.68 -1.23 -7.50
C LEU A 86 -3.47 -0.30 -7.71
N ALA A 87 -3.01 0.40 -6.68
CA ALA A 87 -1.74 1.14 -6.69
C ALA A 87 -0.51 0.23 -6.88
N LYS A 88 -0.66 -1.10 -6.72
CA LYS A 88 0.35 -2.12 -7.02
C LYS A 88 0.13 -2.83 -8.36
N LEU A 89 -0.88 -2.44 -9.14
CA LEU A 89 -1.11 -2.99 -10.47
C LEU A 89 0.12 -2.75 -11.36
N SER A 90 0.68 -3.84 -11.87
CA SER A 90 1.71 -3.85 -12.89
C SER A 90 1.07 -3.93 -14.26
N LEU A 91 1.55 -3.10 -15.18
CA LEU A 91 1.19 -3.17 -16.59
C LEU A 91 2.23 -4.01 -17.30
N GLY A 92 1.81 -5.17 -17.81
CA GLY A 92 2.61 -6.03 -18.65
C GLY A 92 2.61 -5.56 -20.11
N SER A 93 2.89 -6.49 -21.01
CA SER A 93 3.06 -6.20 -22.45
C SER A 93 1.85 -5.48 -23.04
N GLY A 94 2.11 -4.49 -23.92
CA GLY A 94 1.09 -3.80 -24.73
C GLY A 94 0.41 -2.59 -24.06
N PHE A 95 0.69 -2.31 -22.79
CA PHE A 95 0.23 -1.11 -22.08
C PHE A 95 1.40 -0.15 -21.80
N ASN A 96 1.13 1.16 -21.85
CA ASN A 96 2.10 2.18 -21.46
C ASN A 96 1.94 2.56 -19.97
N ALA A 97 3.04 2.84 -19.28
CA ALA A 97 3.02 3.31 -17.88
C ALA A 97 2.12 4.55 -17.66
N SER A 98 1.99 5.41 -18.69
CA SER A 98 1.13 6.60 -18.66
C SER A 98 -0.38 6.26 -18.64
N GLU A 99 -0.77 5.06 -19.07
CA GLU A 99 -2.15 4.59 -19.07
C GLU A 99 -2.58 4.03 -17.71
N ARG A 100 -1.61 3.77 -16.83
CA ARG A 100 -1.82 3.14 -15.52
C ARG A 100 -2.85 3.87 -14.68
N ASP A 101 -2.74 5.19 -14.55
CA ASP A 101 -3.61 5.99 -13.69
C ASP A 101 -5.07 5.85 -14.12
N ARG A 102 -5.33 5.99 -15.42
CA ARG A 102 -6.65 5.83 -16.04
C ARG A 102 -7.21 4.41 -15.89
N ILE A 103 -6.34 3.39 -15.97
CA ILE A 103 -6.74 1.99 -15.78
C ILE A 103 -7.09 1.74 -14.30
N VAL A 104 -6.27 2.24 -13.37
CA VAL A 104 -6.49 2.12 -11.91
C VAL A 104 -7.80 2.78 -11.51
N GLU A 105 -8.09 4.00 -12.00
CA GLU A 105 -9.36 4.69 -11.77
C GLU A 105 -10.56 3.83 -12.21
N ARG A 106 -10.48 3.23 -13.40
CA ARG A 106 -11.55 2.38 -13.95
C ARG A 106 -11.69 1.05 -13.22
N PHE A 107 -10.60 0.57 -12.64
CA PHE A 107 -10.60 -0.66 -11.87
C PHE A 107 -11.05 -0.42 -10.43
N GLY A 108 -11.36 0.81 -10.01
CA GLY A 108 -11.71 1.17 -8.63
C GLY A 108 -12.76 0.28 -7.95
N LYS A 109 -13.68 -0.35 -8.70
CA LYS A 109 -14.60 -1.38 -8.16
C LYS A 109 -13.85 -2.61 -7.62
N LEU A 110 -12.85 -3.10 -8.34
CA LEU A 110 -11.99 -4.23 -7.94
C LEU A 110 -11.19 -3.91 -6.67
N ASN A 111 -10.80 -2.63 -6.47
CA ASN A 111 -10.06 -2.19 -5.27
C ASN A 111 -10.77 -2.57 -3.96
N ARG A 112 -12.11 -2.48 -3.93
CA ARG A 112 -12.92 -2.84 -2.74
C ARG A 112 -12.76 -4.32 -2.36
N HIS A 113 -12.57 -5.20 -3.34
CA HIS A 113 -12.42 -6.63 -3.13
C HIS A 113 -10.99 -7.01 -2.75
N LEU A 114 -10.01 -6.26 -3.25
CA LEU A 114 -8.59 -6.44 -2.97
C LEU A 114 -8.20 -5.98 -1.55
N LYS A 115 -8.85 -4.94 -1.01
CA LYS A 115 -8.56 -4.39 0.32
C LYS A 115 -8.53 -5.41 1.47
N ARG A 116 -9.16 -6.56 1.26
CA ARG A 116 -9.26 -7.69 2.20
C ARG A 116 -7.95 -8.47 2.37
N PHE A 117 -7.00 -8.26 1.47
CA PHE A 117 -5.75 -8.99 1.38
C PHE A 117 -4.58 -8.08 1.70
N PRO A 118 -3.46 -8.59 2.22
CA PRO A 118 -2.23 -7.81 2.39
C PRO A 118 -1.60 -7.49 1.03
N ALA A 119 -1.14 -6.26 0.83
CA ALA A 119 -0.52 -5.80 -0.41
C ALA A 119 0.77 -6.57 -0.74
N ASP A 120 1.58 -6.91 0.27
CA ASP A 120 2.87 -7.59 0.08
C ASP A 120 2.75 -9.02 -0.46
N SER A 121 1.59 -9.65 -0.31
CA SER A 121 1.31 -10.98 -0.86
C SER A 121 0.29 -10.95 -2.00
N THR A 122 -0.02 -9.76 -2.53
CA THR A 122 -0.97 -9.59 -3.63
C THR A 122 -0.25 -9.11 -4.87
N PHE A 123 -0.30 -9.92 -5.93
CA PHE A 123 0.26 -9.59 -7.24
C PHE A 123 -0.88 -9.32 -8.22
N LEU A 124 -0.76 -8.25 -9.00
CA LEU A 124 -1.74 -7.86 -10.02
C LEU A 124 -0.99 -7.45 -11.29
N GLU A 125 -1.26 -8.15 -12.38
CA GLU A 125 -0.67 -7.84 -13.69
C GLU A 125 -1.75 -7.78 -14.76
N LEU A 126 -1.69 -6.73 -15.57
CA LEU A 126 -2.57 -6.53 -16.72
C LEU A 126 -1.75 -6.47 -18.00
N SER A 127 -2.04 -7.36 -18.93
CA SER A 127 -1.33 -7.49 -20.21
C SER A 127 -2.32 -7.44 -21.37
N VAL A 128 -1.92 -6.86 -22.50
CA VAL A 128 -2.68 -6.90 -23.76
C VAL A 128 -1.80 -7.41 -24.88
N LYS A 129 -2.36 -8.31 -25.66
CA LYS A 129 -1.75 -8.88 -26.85
C LYS A 129 -2.56 -8.46 -28.08
N ASP A 130 -1.89 -8.26 -29.21
CA ASP A 130 -2.52 -7.92 -30.49
C ASP A 130 -3.47 -6.71 -30.36
N ARG A 131 -3.01 -5.68 -29.62
CA ARG A 131 -3.76 -4.45 -29.31
C ARG A 131 -4.26 -3.78 -30.59
N ASP A 132 -5.50 -3.28 -30.56
CA ASP A 132 -6.18 -2.63 -31.70
C ASP A 132 -6.41 -3.56 -32.92
N ALA A 133 -6.22 -4.88 -32.77
CA ALA A 133 -6.53 -5.87 -33.80
C ALA A 133 -7.81 -6.66 -33.46
N GLU A 134 -8.40 -7.30 -34.46
CA GLU A 134 -9.51 -8.26 -34.28
C GLU A 134 -9.14 -9.45 -33.38
N SER A 135 -7.83 -9.73 -33.22
CA SER A 135 -7.29 -10.76 -32.35
C SER A 135 -6.86 -10.23 -30.97
N GLN A 136 -7.26 -9.00 -30.61
CA GLN A 136 -6.91 -8.40 -29.33
C GLN A 136 -7.29 -9.32 -28.17
N GLN A 137 -6.33 -9.51 -27.26
CA GLN A 137 -6.51 -10.34 -26.09
C GLN A 137 -6.01 -9.58 -24.86
N VAL A 138 -6.92 -9.22 -23.97
CA VAL A 138 -6.59 -8.60 -22.69
C VAL A 138 -6.61 -9.67 -21.62
N THR A 139 -5.56 -9.75 -20.83
CA THR A 139 -5.43 -10.71 -19.72
C THR A 139 -5.15 -9.96 -18.43
N LEU A 140 -5.98 -10.20 -17.42
CA LEU A 140 -5.76 -9.72 -16.06
C LEU A 140 -5.47 -10.90 -15.15
N GLU A 141 -4.39 -10.79 -14.40
CA GLU A 141 -3.93 -11.82 -13.49
C GLU A 141 -3.85 -11.25 -12.09
N ALA A 142 -4.40 -11.99 -11.14
CA ALA A 142 -4.43 -11.63 -9.74
C ALA A 142 -4.02 -12.82 -8.88
N GLU A 143 -3.00 -12.65 -8.06
CA GLU A 143 -2.58 -13.62 -7.05
C GLU A 143 -2.79 -12.98 -5.67
N VAL A 144 -3.49 -13.68 -4.79
CA VAL A 144 -3.78 -13.22 -3.41
C VAL A 144 -3.54 -14.37 -2.44
N PRO A 145 -3.15 -14.09 -1.19
CA PRO A 145 -2.71 -15.14 -0.28
C PRO A 145 -3.85 -16.09 0.10
N GLY A 146 -3.54 -17.39 0.10
CA GLY A 146 -4.47 -18.45 0.47
C GLY A 146 -5.50 -18.81 -0.62
N PHE A 147 -5.30 -18.34 -1.85
CA PHE A 147 -6.12 -18.68 -3.01
C PHE A 147 -5.25 -18.99 -4.24
N PRO A 148 -5.74 -19.80 -5.19
CA PRO A 148 -5.05 -19.98 -6.46
C PRO A 148 -5.02 -18.65 -7.24
N ARG A 149 -4.01 -18.51 -8.12
CA ARG A 149 -3.94 -17.41 -9.08
C ARG A 149 -5.22 -17.34 -9.90
N PHE A 150 -5.83 -16.16 -9.92
CA PHE A 150 -6.99 -15.82 -10.73
C PHE A 150 -6.51 -15.26 -12.05
N VAL A 151 -7.05 -15.80 -13.14
CA VAL A 151 -6.75 -15.33 -14.50
C VAL A 151 -8.08 -15.07 -15.17
N ALA A 152 -8.21 -13.87 -15.75
CA ALA A 152 -9.32 -13.52 -16.62
C ALA A 152 -8.77 -13.06 -17.96
N THR A 153 -9.45 -13.45 -19.02
CA THR A 153 -9.02 -13.15 -20.39
C THR A 153 -10.23 -12.73 -21.19
N SER A 154 -10.15 -11.56 -21.81
CA SER A 154 -11.18 -11.03 -22.69
C SER A 154 -10.65 -10.90 -24.12
N LYS A 155 -11.52 -11.15 -25.08
CA LYS A 155 -11.25 -11.05 -26.53
C LYS A 155 -12.07 -9.93 -27.18
N GLU A 156 -12.58 -9.02 -26.37
CA GLU A 156 -13.37 -7.90 -26.87
C GLU A 156 -12.50 -7.00 -27.77
N PRO A 157 -13.00 -6.62 -28.97
CA PRO A 157 -12.27 -5.74 -29.88
C PRO A 157 -12.14 -4.33 -29.30
N ASP A 158 -13.13 -3.88 -28.53
CA ASP A 158 -13.05 -2.62 -27.80
C ASP A 158 -12.24 -2.83 -26.51
N LEU A 159 -11.12 -2.10 -26.38
CA LEU A 159 -10.24 -2.19 -25.22
C LEU A 159 -10.98 -1.83 -23.91
N GLN A 160 -11.96 -0.93 -23.95
CA GLN A 160 -12.70 -0.55 -22.74
C GLN A 160 -13.63 -1.67 -22.26
N ALA A 161 -14.33 -2.29 -23.20
CA ALA A 161 -15.14 -3.47 -22.95
C ALA A 161 -14.27 -4.61 -22.42
N ALA A 162 -13.12 -4.86 -23.06
CA ALA A 162 -12.17 -5.89 -22.65
C ALA A 162 -11.67 -5.68 -21.21
N LEU A 163 -11.30 -4.43 -20.87
CA LEU A 163 -10.85 -4.04 -19.54
C LEU A 163 -11.96 -4.17 -18.49
N ALA A 164 -13.19 -3.80 -18.81
CA ALA A 164 -14.33 -3.94 -17.91
C ALA A 164 -14.66 -5.41 -17.64
N ASP A 165 -14.61 -6.24 -18.69
CA ASP A 165 -14.88 -7.67 -18.66
C ASP A 165 -13.88 -8.41 -17.77
N VAL A 166 -12.57 -8.28 -18.02
CA VAL A 166 -11.55 -8.93 -17.19
C VAL A 166 -11.57 -8.46 -15.73
N ARG A 167 -11.91 -7.19 -15.50
CA ARG A 167 -12.05 -6.62 -14.14
C ARG A 167 -13.19 -7.28 -13.39
N ASP A 168 -14.38 -7.33 -13.98
CA ASP A 168 -15.57 -7.91 -13.35
C ASP A 168 -15.39 -9.42 -13.12
N ASP A 169 -14.75 -10.13 -14.05
CA ASP A 169 -14.44 -11.55 -13.91
C ASP A 169 -13.47 -11.82 -12.75
N VAL A 170 -12.36 -11.09 -12.63
CA VAL A 170 -11.44 -11.26 -11.49
C VAL A 170 -12.13 -10.88 -10.17
N ALA A 171 -12.90 -9.79 -10.15
CA ALA A 171 -13.64 -9.38 -8.95
C ALA A 171 -14.62 -10.48 -8.50
N ARG A 172 -15.31 -11.11 -9.46
CA ARG A 172 -16.21 -12.22 -9.22
C ARG A 172 -15.47 -13.44 -8.69
N GLN A 173 -14.38 -13.86 -9.34
CA GLN A 173 -13.58 -15.01 -8.92
C GLN A 173 -13.06 -14.86 -7.48
N ILE A 174 -12.54 -13.68 -7.13
CA ILE A 174 -12.11 -13.36 -5.76
C ILE A 174 -13.28 -13.45 -4.78
N ASN A 175 -14.42 -12.84 -5.12
CA ASN A 175 -15.60 -12.83 -4.24
C ASN A 175 -16.18 -14.24 -4.03
N ASP A 176 -16.27 -15.05 -5.09
CA ASP A 176 -16.72 -16.44 -5.02
C ASP A 176 -15.77 -17.30 -4.18
N ALA A 177 -14.45 -17.12 -4.34
CA ALA A 177 -13.47 -17.85 -3.57
C ALA A 177 -13.54 -17.52 -2.06
N VAL A 178 -13.64 -16.25 -1.71
CA VAL A 178 -13.82 -15.79 -0.31
C VAL A 178 -15.17 -16.27 0.26
N GLY A 179 -16.24 -16.19 -0.52
CA GLY A 179 -17.57 -16.66 -0.14
C GLY A 179 -17.61 -18.17 0.14
N LYS A 180 -16.94 -18.98 -0.68
CA LYS A 180 -16.81 -20.44 -0.49
C LYS A 180 -16.08 -20.77 0.81
N ARG A 181 -14.99 -20.07 1.14
CA ARG A 181 -14.22 -20.29 2.39
C ARG A 181 -15.03 -19.98 3.64
N THR A 182 -15.98 -19.05 3.58
CA THR A 182 -16.82 -18.68 4.73
C THR A 182 -17.96 -19.68 5.01
N ARG A 183 -18.37 -20.49 4.02
CA ARG A 183 -19.40 -21.53 4.20
C ARG A 183 -18.87 -22.92 4.58
N GLY A 184 -17.56 -23.09 4.56
CA GLY A 184 -16.89 -24.38 4.86
C GLY A 184 -16.24 -24.45 6.24
N ARG A 185 -16.58 -23.53 7.16
CA ARG A 185 -16.05 -23.48 8.53
C ARG A 185 -17.14 -23.71 9.55
#